data_AF-A0A1X7A4J5-F1
#
_entry.id   AF-A0A1X7A4J5-F1
#
_cell.length_a   1.000
_cell.length_b   1.000
_cell.length_c   1.000
_cell.angle_alpha   90.00
_cell.angle_beta   90.00
_cell.angle_gamma   90.00
#
_symmetry.space_group_name_H-M   'P 1'
#
loop_
_entity.id
_entity.type
_entity.pdbx_description
1 polymer ?
#
loop_
_entity_poly.entity_id
_entity_poly.type
_entity_poly.pdbx_seq_one_letter_code
_entity_poly.pdbx_strand_id
1 'polypeptide(L)'
;MKLLWTTALCTGMALAFAGPLAAMDKTLSGVEVNVDLSAFEDNNVLDYWSTLGEDITTAIAAQVTVDDTAEAPRISVEINKVAIDGDTVLPDSGEFNQLEGTVTTFAGINTTTTQSAEVNGADANIGSYPLRLSAVTGDQAVPEGWVVVPPSQDDFYNALITAYAAAIVERIEE
;
A
#
# COMPACT_ATOMS: atom_id res chain seq x y z
N MET A 1 27.83 -68.07 -15.13
CA MET A 1 27.89 -67.05 -14.06
C MET A 1 28.48 -65.79 -14.67
N LYS A 2 27.70 -64.70 -14.79
CA LYS A 2 28.10 -63.43 -15.42
C LYS A 2 28.04 -62.31 -14.38
N LEU A 3 29.00 -61.40 -14.52
CA LEU A 3 29.44 -60.37 -13.58
C LEU A 3 28.41 -59.26 -13.29
N LEU A 4 28.68 -58.61 -12.15
CA LEU A 4 28.22 -57.31 -11.63
C LEU A 4 27.82 -56.27 -12.69
N TRP A 5 26.91 -55.35 -12.32
CA TRP A 5 27.16 -53.89 -12.36
C TRP A 5 26.18 -53.14 -11.45
N THR A 6 26.76 -52.42 -10.50
CA THR A 6 26.11 -51.49 -9.57
C THR A 6 25.92 -50.14 -10.26
N THR A 7 24.70 -49.60 -10.28
CA THR A 7 24.43 -48.20 -10.62
C THR A 7 23.58 -47.59 -9.52
N ALA A 8 24.21 -46.79 -8.66
CA ALA A 8 23.54 -45.97 -7.66
C ALA A 8 23.15 -44.65 -8.32
N LEU A 9 21.85 -44.45 -8.53
CA LEU A 9 21.28 -43.21 -9.06
C LEU A 9 21.00 -42.27 -7.87
N CYS A 10 21.93 -41.35 -7.58
CA CYS A 10 21.70 -40.26 -6.62
C CYS A 10 20.85 -39.18 -7.29
N THR A 11 19.52 -39.30 -7.21
CA THR A 11 18.60 -38.23 -7.61
C THR A 11 18.60 -37.17 -6.52
N GLY A 12 19.32 -36.07 -6.75
CA GLY A 12 19.28 -34.87 -5.89
C GLY A 12 17.87 -34.29 -5.90
N MET A 13 17.21 -34.34 -4.74
CA MET A 13 15.88 -33.77 -4.54
C MET A 13 16.05 -32.27 -4.33
N ALA A 14 15.92 -31.48 -5.39
CA ALA A 14 15.82 -30.03 -5.30
C ALA A 14 14.49 -29.69 -4.62
N LEU A 15 14.54 -29.32 -3.34
CA LEU A 15 13.43 -28.71 -2.64
C LEU A 15 13.25 -27.29 -3.21
N ALA A 16 12.45 -27.17 -4.26
CA ALA A 16 11.86 -25.89 -4.61
C ALA A 16 10.94 -25.52 -3.45
N PHE A 17 11.32 -24.50 -2.66
CA PHE A 17 10.43 -23.82 -1.74
C PHE A 17 9.33 -23.13 -2.57
N ALA A 18 8.30 -23.88 -2.95
CA ALA A 18 7.02 -23.32 -3.32
C ALA A 18 6.32 -22.95 -2.00
N GLY A 19 6.64 -21.77 -1.46
CA GLY A 19 5.77 -21.13 -0.49
C GLY A 19 4.39 -20.94 -1.13
N PRO A 20 3.29 -20.96 -0.36
CA PRO A 20 1.99 -20.60 -0.91
C PRO A 20 2.11 -19.19 -1.48
N LEU A 21 1.87 -19.04 -2.78
CA LEU A 21 1.46 -17.76 -3.35
C LEU A 21 0.13 -17.45 -2.64
N ALA A 22 0.17 -16.57 -1.65
CA ALA A 22 -1.05 -15.94 -1.18
C ALA A 22 -1.68 -15.31 -2.42
N ALA A 23 -2.85 -15.82 -2.82
CA ALA A 23 -3.60 -15.19 -3.89
C ALA A 23 -3.93 -13.77 -3.41
N MET A 24 -3.60 -12.77 -4.21
CA MET A 24 -4.09 -11.41 -3.97
C MET A 24 -5.57 -11.43 -4.32
N ASP A 25 -6.43 -11.55 -3.31
CA ASP A 25 -7.87 -11.83 -3.48
C ASP A 25 -8.64 -10.68 -4.16
N LYS A 26 -8.04 -9.49 -4.27
CA LYS A 26 -8.68 -8.30 -4.85
C LYS A 26 -7.93 -7.82 -6.09
N THR A 27 -8.68 -7.43 -7.12
CA THR A 27 -8.16 -6.86 -8.36
C THR A 27 -8.57 -5.39 -8.49
N LEU A 28 -7.67 -4.53 -8.94
CA LEU A 28 -7.92 -3.15 -9.32
C LEU A 28 -7.49 -2.93 -10.77
N SER A 29 -8.23 -2.10 -11.51
CA SER A 29 -7.82 -1.67 -12.85
C SER A 29 -6.80 -0.54 -12.83
N GLY A 30 -6.64 0.13 -11.68
CA GLY A 30 -5.63 1.14 -11.49
C GLY A 30 -5.62 1.70 -10.08
N VAL A 31 -4.45 2.21 -9.69
CA VAL A 31 -4.22 2.91 -8.44
C VAL A 31 -3.47 4.20 -8.77
N GLU A 32 -4.00 5.31 -8.29
CA GLU A 32 -3.37 6.62 -8.41
C GLU A 32 -3.33 7.27 -7.03
N VAL A 33 -2.18 7.77 -6.62
CA VAL A 33 -2.03 8.50 -5.37
C VAL A 33 -1.45 9.88 -5.69
N ASN A 34 -2.20 10.90 -5.33
CA ASN A 34 -1.79 12.30 -5.41
C ASN A 34 -1.57 12.84 -3.99
N VAL A 35 -0.56 13.70 -3.85
CA VAL A 35 -0.23 14.34 -2.57
C VAL A 35 -0.45 15.84 -2.72
N ASP A 36 -1.66 16.29 -2.42
CA ASP A 36 -2.03 17.70 -2.37
C ASP A 36 -2.08 18.23 -0.92
N LEU A 37 -0.97 18.83 -0.51
CA LEU A 37 -0.81 19.50 0.79
C LEU A 37 -0.97 21.02 0.69
N SER A 38 -1.48 21.54 -0.43
CA SER A 38 -1.58 22.99 -0.68
C SER A 38 -2.48 23.74 0.32
N ALA A 39 -3.31 23.02 1.07
CA ALA A 39 -4.10 23.56 2.17
C ALA A 39 -3.24 24.07 3.36
N PHE A 40 -1.96 23.71 3.42
CA PHE A 40 -1.04 24.06 4.50
C PHE A 40 0.17 24.83 3.93
N GLU A 41 0.12 26.16 3.97
CA GLU A 41 1.10 27.04 3.31
C GLU A 41 2.56 26.77 3.72
N ASP A 42 2.79 26.43 4.99
CA ASP A 42 4.14 26.23 5.56
C ASP A 42 4.57 24.75 5.63
N ASN A 43 3.83 23.83 4.99
CA ASN A 43 4.20 22.41 5.04
C ASN A 43 5.55 22.16 4.35
N ASN A 44 6.37 21.29 4.95
CA ASN A 44 7.69 20.89 4.46
C ASN A 44 7.77 19.37 4.19
N VAL A 45 6.63 18.70 4.09
CA VAL A 45 6.55 17.23 4.06
C VAL A 45 7.29 16.66 2.85
N LEU A 46 7.09 17.25 1.67
CA LEU A 46 7.73 16.79 0.43
C LEU A 46 9.23 17.14 0.34
N ASP A 47 9.75 17.98 1.24
CA ASP A 47 11.19 18.21 1.37
C ASP A 47 11.89 17.00 1.99
N TYR A 48 11.18 16.25 2.85
CA TYR A 48 11.67 15.01 3.47
C TYR A 48 11.22 13.75 2.71
N TRP A 49 9.97 13.74 2.23
CA TRP A 49 9.31 12.56 1.65
C TRP A 49 8.80 12.84 0.24
N SER A 50 9.70 13.16 -0.68
CA SER A 50 9.35 13.52 -2.06
C SER A 50 8.65 12.40 -2.84
N THR A 51 8.83 11.14 -2.42
CA THR A 51 8.25 9.94 -3.05
C THR A 51 7.00 9.42 -2.35
N LEU A 52 6.44 10.15 -1.37
CA LEU A 52 5.32 9.66 -0.54
C LEU A 52 4.16 9.07 -1.35
N GLY A 53 3.77 9.73 -2.45
CA GLY A 53 2.69 9.24 -3.32
C GLY A 53 3.04 7.91 -4.00
N GLU A 54 4.28 7.77 -4.49
CA GLU A 54 4.79 6.54 -5.11
C GLU A 54 4.89 5.40 -4.09
N ASP A 55 5.31 5.71 -2.87
CA ASP A 55 5.44 4.75 -1.79
C ASP A 55 4.08 4.19 -1.36
N ILE A 56 3.07 5.05 -1.22
CA ILE A 56 1.68 4.62 -0.94
C ILE A 56 1.11 3.82 -2.12
N THR A 57 1.35 4.26 -3.36
CA THR A 57 0.92 3.51 -4.56
C THR A 57 1.51 2.11 -4.56
N THR A 58 2.81 1.99 -4.29
CA THR A 58 3.53 0.73 -4.21
C THR A 58 3.00 -0.15 -3.09
N ALA A 59 2.71 0.42 -1.91
CA ALA A 59 2.17 -0.32 -0.78
C ALA A 59 0.75 -0.86 -1.02
N ILE A 60 -0.08 -0.15 -1.78
CA ILE A 60 -1.40 -0.65 -2.21
C ILE A 60 -1.21 -1.78 -3.23
N ALA A 61 -0.39 -1.55 -4.28
CA ALA A 61 -0.13 -2.51 -5.34
C ALA A 61 0.53 -3.81 -4.83
N ALA A 62 1.25 -3.77 -3.72
CA ALA A 62 1.80 -4.96 -3.07
C ALA A 62 0.75 -5.89 -2.43
N GLN A 63 -0.50 -5.42 -2.29
CA GLN A 63 -1.58 -6.11 -1.58
C GLN A 63 -2.75 -6.50 -2.51
N VAL A 64 -2.72 -6.11 -3.78
CA VAL A 64 -3.79 -6.35 -4.76
C VAL A 64 -3.22 -6.73 -6.12
N THR A 65 -4.00 -7.42 -6.94
CA THR A 65 -3.69 -7.58 -8.36
C THR A 65 -4.03 -6.29 -9.09
N VAL A 66 -3.06 -5.68 -9.78
CA VAL A 66 -3.32 -4.55 -10.67
C VAL A 66 -3.32 -5.05 -12.12
N ASP A 67 -4.46 -4.92 -12.80
CA ASP A 67 -4.66 -5.32 -14.19
C ASP A 67 -5.46 -4.23 -14.91
N ASP A 68 -4.78 -3.41 -15.71
CA ASP A 68 -5.36 -2.28 -16.44
C ASP A 68 -6.37 -2.68 -17.53
N THR A 69 -6.47 -3.98 -17.82
CA THR A 69 -7.45 -4.55 -18.76
C THR A 69 -8.65 -5.19 -18.06
N ALA A 70 -8.61 -5.34 -16.74
CA ALA A 70 -9.69 -5.95 -15.98
C ALA A 70 -10.90 -5.00 -15.86
N GLU A 71 -12.10 -5.57 -15.84
CA GLU A 71 -13.34 -4.87 -15.47
C GLU A 71 -13.45 -4.68 -13.95
N ALA A 72 -12.36 -4.21 -13.33
CA ALA A 72 -12.21 -4.02 -11.90
C ALA A 72 -12.24 -2.52 -11.53
N PRO A 73 -12.62 -2.14 -10.30
CA PRO A 73 -12.63 -0.74 -9.90
C PRO A 73 -11.24 -0.11 -9.96
N ARG A 74 -11.22 1.22 -10.14
CA ARG A 74 -10.02 2.06 -10.03
C ARG A 74 -10.08 2.85 -8.73
N ILE A 75 -8.94 3.02 -8.06
CA ILE A 75 -8.83 3.85 -6.86
C ILE A 75 -7.98 5.08 -7.15
N SER A 76 -8.45 6.23 -6.70
CA SER A 76 -7.64 7.45 -6.56
C SER A 76 -7.59 7.84 -5.09
N VAL A 77 -6.40 8.12 -4.60
CA VAL A 77 -6.15 8.58 -3.23
C VAL A 77 -5.58 9.99 -3.30
N GLU A 78 -6.21 10.93 -2.61
CA GLU A 78 -5.67 12.26 -2.40
C GLU A 78 -5.17 12.37 -0.96
N ILE A 79 -3.86 12.53 -0.76
CA ILE A 79 -3.29 12.78 0.57
C ILE A 79 -3.40 14.26 0.84
N ASN A 80 -4.28 14.60 1.78
CA ASN A 80 -4.63 15.98 2.08
C ASN A 80 -3.89 16.54 3.29
N LYS A 81 -3.37 15.69 4.19
CA LYS A 81 -2.63 16.11 5.37
C LYS A 81 -1.63 15.05 5.80
N VAL A 82 -0.42 15.51 6.12
CA VAL A 82 0.62 14.76 6.82
C VAL A 82 1.05 15.59 8.01
N ALA A 83 1.14 14.98 9.19
CA ALA A 83 1.42 15.71 10.42
C ALA A 83 2.16 14.88 11.46
N ILE A 84 2.86 15.56 12.36
CA ILE A 84 3.31 15.02 13.64
C ILE A 84 2.48 15.64 14.78
N ASP A 85 1.72 14.80 15.48
CA ASP A 85 0.90 15.25 16.62
C ASP A 85 -0.03 16.45 16.32
N GLY A 86 -0.48 16.54 15.06
CA GLY A 86 -1.35 17.59 14.55
C GLY A 86 -0.62 18.77 13.89
N ASP A 87 0.70 18.88 14.03
CA ASP A 87 1.52 19.89 13.35
C ASP A 87 1.88 19.43 11.93
N THR A 88 1.59 20.28 10.95
CA THR A 88 1.86 20.03 9.53
C THR A 88 3.23 20.50 9.08
N VAL A 89 3.96 21.18 9.96
CA VAL A 89 5.39 21.48 9.77
C VAL A 89 6.18 20.41 10.50
N LEU A 90 6.84 19.55 9.73
CA LEU A 90 7.64 18.46 10.29
C LEU A 90 8.91 19.03 10.95
N PRO A 91 9.39 18.40 12.03
CA PRO A 91 10.67 18.74 12.64
C PRO A 91 11.83 18.48 11.67
N ASP A 92 13.04 18.95 12.02
CA ASP A 92 14.25 18.74 11.21
C ASP A 92 14.55 17.25 10.92
N SER A 93 14.06 16.35 11.76
CA SER A 93 14.13 14.91 11.56
C SER A 93 13.24 14.43 10.41
N GLY A 94 12.17 15.14 10.06
CA GLY A 94 11.19 14.75 9.04
C GLY A 94 10.18 13.71 9.51
N GLU A 95 10.11 13.41 10.82
CA GLU A 95 9.18 12.41 11.34
C GLU A 95 7.73 12.89 11.32
N PHE A 96 6.82 11.97 11.03
CA PHE A 96 5.38 12.19 11.10
C PHE A 96 4.69 10.93 11.60
N ASN A 97 3.53 11.10 12.22
CA ASN A 97 2.76 10.01 12.80
C ASN A 97 1.26 10.08 12.48
N GLN A 98 0.86 10.99 11.59
CA GLN A 98 -0.51 11.16 11.12
C GLN A 98 -0.53 11.30 9.59
N LEU A 99 -1.42 10.55 8.96
CA LEU A 99 -1.68 10.58 7.53
C LEU A 99 -3.20 10.66 7.32
N GLU A 100 -3.65 11.69 6.62
CA GLU A 100 -5.05 11.85 6.24
C GLU A 100 -5.18 12.06 4.74
N GLY A 101 -6.20 11.44 4.16
CA GLY A 101 -6.52 11.61 2.77
C GLY A 101 -7.95 11.20 2.45
N THR A 102 -8.32 11.40 1.19
CA THR A 102 -9.61 11.02 0.63
C THR A 102 -9.40 9.91 -0.37
N VAL A 103 -10.08 8.79 -0.17
CA VAL A 103 -10.05 7.65 -1.09
C VAL A 103 -11.30 7.72 -1.94
N THR A 104 -11.14 7.69 -3.26
CA THR A 104 -12.23 7.71 -4.22
C THR A 104 -12.15 6.48 -5.10
N THR A 105 -13.26 5.76 -5.20
CA THR A 105 -13.39 4.58 -6.04
C THR A 105 -14.19 4.95 -7.28
N PHE A 106 -13.70 4.53 -8.44
CA PHE A 106 -14.36 4.69 -9.71
C PHE A 106 -14.73 3.32 -10.29
N ALA A 107 -15.87 3.26 -10.99
CA ALA A 107 -16.27 2.09 -11.75
C ALA A 107 -15.20 1.81 -12.82
N GLY A 108 -14.70 0.57 -12.88
CA GLY A 108 -13.80 0.14 -13.94
C GLY A 108 -14.45 0.25 -15.33
N ILE A 109 -13.64 0.06 -16.37
CA ILE A 109 -14.12 -0.01 -17.75
C ILE A 109 -15.20 -1.10 -17.83
N ASN A 110 -16.45 -0.72 -18.03
CA ASN A 110 -17.58 -1.64 -18.10
C ASN A 110 -17.89 -1.93 -19.57
N THR A 111 -17.43 -3.07 -20.12
CA THR A 111 -17.58 -3.40 -21.55
C THR A 111 -19.03 -3.68 -21.96
N THR A 112 -19.97 -3.70 -21.00
CA THR A 112 -21.40 -3.96 -21.26
C THR A 112 -22.20 -2.72 -21.69
N THR A 113 -21.64 -1.51 -21.64
CA THR A 113 -22.33 -0.31 -22.13
C THR A 113 -22.19 -0.18 -23.65
N THR A 114 -23.12 -0.81 -24.35
CA THR A 114 -23.34 -0.62 -25.78
C THR A 114 -23.67 0.86 -26.07
N GLN A 115 -22.77 1.53 -26.80
CA GLN A 115 -23.06 2.59 -27.77
C GLN A 115 -23.79 3.85 -27.25
N SER A 116 -23.10 4.99 -27.33
CA SER A 116 -23.60 6.39 -27.23
C SER A 116 -23.45 7.08 -25.88
N ALA A 117 -22.22 7.20 -25.40
CA ALA A 117 -21.79 8.36 -24.61
C ALA A 117 -20.32 8.61 -24.93
N GLU A 118 -19.91 9.86 -24.89
CA GLU A 118 -18.67 10.38 -25.44
C GLU A 118 -17.43 9.63 -24.94
N VAL A 119 -16.56 9.25 -25.86
CA VAL A 119 -15.16 8.88 -25.59
C VAL A 119 -14.46 10.15 -25.11
N ASN A 120 -14.64 10.50 -23.83
CA ASN A 120 -13.93 11.54 -23.04
C ASN A 120 -14.39 11.60 -21.56
N GLY A 121 -15.16 10.64 -21.05
CA GLY A 121 -15.70 10.69 -19.67
C GLY A 121 -14.79 9.97 -18.68
N ALA A 122 -14.34 10.67 -17.64
CA ALA A 122 -13.77 10.05 -16.45
C ALA A 122 -14.69 8.92 -15.95
N ASP A 123 -14.09 7.82 -15.50
CA ASP A 123 -14.80 6.70 -14.87
C ASP A 123 -15.85 7.21 -13.86
N ALA A 124 -17.01 6.55 -13.78
CA ALA A 124 -18.06 6.99 -12.86
C ALA A 124 -17.58 6.83 -11.40
N ASN A 125 -17.62 7.89 -10.60
CA ASN A 125 -17.37 7.80 -9.16
C ASN A 125 -18.46 6.95 -8.49
N ILE A 126 -18.07 5.86 -7.84
CA ILE A 126 -18.97 4.92 -7.16
C ILE A 126 -18.89 5.01 -5.63
N GLY A 127 -17.92 5.76 -5.11
CA GLY A 127 -17.78 5.95 -3.67
C GLY A 127 -16.59 6.83 -3.33
N SER A 128 -16.70 7.53 -2.20
CA SER A 128 -15.57 8.27 -1.62
C SER A 128 -15.68 8.28 -0.11
N TYR A 129 -14.55 8.17 0.57
CA TYR A 129 -14.49 8.23 2.02
C TYR A 129 -13.19 8.86 2.51
N PRO A 130 -13.22 9.59 3.65
CA PRO A 130 -12.01 10.04 4.31
C PRO A 130 -11.32 8.85 5.00
N LEU A 131 -10.01 8.79 4.89
CA LEU A 131 -9.17 7.86 5.63
C LEU A 131 -8.17 8.65 6.48
N ARG A 132 -8.15 8.35 7.79
CA ARG A 132 -7.27 8.98 8.76
C ARG A 132 -6.57 7.89 9.54
N LEU A 133 -5.25 7.97 9.58
CA LEU A 133 -4.42 7.02 10.29
C LEU A 133 -3.43 7.77 11.17
N SER A 134 -3.20 7.23 12.37
CA SER A 134 -2.14 7.71 13.24
C SER A 134 -1.36 6.52 13.81
N ALA A 135 -0.05 6.62 13.82
CA ALA A 135 0.84 5.65 14.44
C ALA A 135 1.26 6.13 15.83
N VAL A 136 1.30 5.21 16.78
CA VAL A 136 1.72 5.49 18.17
C VAL A 136 2.64 4.36 18.65
N THR A 137 3.67 4.71 19.43
CA THR A 137 4.40 3.70 20.21
C THR A 137 3.51 3.22 21.35
N GLY A 138 3.39 1.90 21.52
CA GLY A 138 2.77 1.35 22.72
C GLY A 138 3.69 1.50 23.92
N ASP A 139 3.19 2.03 25.04
CA ASP A 139 3.87 1.91 26.32
C ASP A 139 3.87 0.44 26.75
N GLN A 140 5.07 -0.13 26.92
CA GLN A 140 5.24 -1.51 27.36
C GLN A 140 6.13 -1.54 28.60
N ALA A 141 5.71 -2.29 29.63
CA ALA A 141 6.55 -2.54 30.78
C ALA A 141 7.74 -3.41 30.35
N VAL A 142 8.94 -2.84 30.43
CA VAL A 142 10.17 -3.52 30.02
C VAL A 142 10.66 -4.37 31.20
N PRO A 143 10.85 -5.69 31.03
CA PRO A 143 11.36 -6.53 32.11
C PRO A 143 12.77 -6.11 32.54
N GLU A 144 13.09 -6.35 33.81
CA GLU A 144 14.43 -6.04 34.34
C GLU A 144 15.52 -6.80 33.57
N GLY A 145 16.61 -6.09 33.23
CA GLY A 145 17.73 -6.65 32.48
C GLY A 145 17.58 -6.63 30.96
N TRP A 146 16.50 -6.06 30.41
CA TRP A 146 16.30 -5.94 28.97
C TRP A 146 16.70 -4.55 28.44
N VAL A 147 17.30 -4.53 27.25
CA VAL A 147 17.56 -3.29 26.50
C VAL A 147 16.38 -3.03 25.58
N VAL A 148 15.86 -1.80 25.63
CA VAL A 148 14.78 -1.35 24.75
C VAL A 148 15.39 -0.82 23.46
N VAL A 149 14.85 -1.27 22.33
CA VAL A 149 15.14 -0.69 21.01
C VAL A 149 13.84 -0.06 20.53
N PRO A 150 13.73 1.29 20.52
CA PRO A 150 12.56 1.94 19.95
C PRO A 150 12.54 1.76 18.42
N PRO A 151 11.36 1.80 17.78
CA PRO A 151 11.28 1.81 16.33
C PRO A 151 12.00 3.05 15.78
N SER A 152 12.67 2.88 14.65
CA SER A 152 13.25 3.98 13.90
C SER A 152 12.18 4.78 13.15
N GLN A 153 12.56 5.94 12.61
CA GLN A 153 11.69 6.71 11.72
C GLN A 153 11.25 5.90 10.50
N ASP A 154 12.16 5.12 9.90
CA ASP A 154 11.84 4.27 8.74
C ASP A 154 10.84 3.18 9.13
N ASP A 155 10.96 2.60 10.33
CA ASP A 155 9.99 1.62 10.83
C ASP A 155 8.59 2.25 10.95
N PHE A 156 8.52 3.48 11.46
CA PHE A 156 7.27 4.25 11.56
C PHE A 156 6.68 4.57 10.19
N TYR A 157 7.50 5.09 9.28
CA TYR A 157 7.11 5.42 7.92
C TYR A 157 6.52 4.22 7.18
N ASN A 158 7.27 3.11 7.16
CA ASN A 158 6.87 1.88 6.50
C ASN A 158 5.61 1.28 7.12
N ALA A 159 5.50 1.27 8.46
CA ALA A 159 4.33 0.77 9.14
C ALA A 159 3.08 1.60 8.82
N LEU A 160 3.19 2.93 8.82
CA LEU A 160 2.08 3.83 8.56
C LEU A 160 1.58 3.69 7.11
N ILE A 161 2.49 3.69 6.12
CA ILE A 161 2.12 3.53 4.70
C ILE A 161 1.52 2.16 4.43
N THR A 162 2.13 1.10 4.96
CA THR A 162 1.61 -0.27 4.81
C THR A 162 0.21 -0.41 5.41
N ALA A 163 0.00 0.14 6.61
CA ALA A 163 -1.29 0.12 7.28
C ALA A 163 -2.34 0.99 6.56
N TYR A 164 -1.94 2.13 6.00
CA TYR A 164 -2.82 2.99 5.20
C TYR A 164 -3.29 2.26 3.95
N ALA A 165 -2.36 1.62 3.23
CA ALA A 165 -2.67 0.77 2.08
C ALA A 165 -3.59 -0.41 2.46
N ALA A 166 -3.31 -1.10 3.57
CA ALA A 166 -4.15 -2.20 4.04
C ALA A 166 -5.58 -1.74 4.36
N ALA A 167 -5.72 -0.57 4.99
CA ALA A 167 -7.03 0.01 5.29
C ALA A 167 -7.85 0.36 4.03
N ILE A 168 -7.18 0.77 2.94
CA ILE A 168 -7.80 0.97 1.63
C ILE A 168 -8.27 -0.37 1.06
N VAL A 169 -7.37 -1.36 1.02
CA VAL A 169 -7.64 -2.67 0.42
C VAL A 169 -8.77 -3.40 1.12
N GLU A 170 -8.84 -3.32 2.45
CA GLU A 170 -9.93 -3.91 3.24
C GLU A 170 -11.31 -3.40 2.80
N ARG A 171 -11.40 -2.13 2.38
CA ARG A 171 -12.65 -1.45 2.02
C ARG A 171 -13.04 -1.56 0.54
N ILE A 172 -12.23 -2.21 -0.29
CA ILE A 172 -12.61 -2.53 -1.67
C ILE A 172 -13.74 -3.55 -1.59
N GLU A 173 -14.96 -3.17 -1.98
CA GLU A 173 -16.09 -4.10 -2.10
C GLU A 173 -15.83 -5.10 -3.25
N GLU A 174 -16.29 -6.34 -3.09
CA GLU A 174 -16.25 -7.39 -4.13
C GLU A 174 -17.35 -7.18 -5.19
#